data_AF-A0A9F2WEI2-F1
#
_entry.id   AF-A0A9F2WEI2-F1
#
_cell.length_a   1.000
_cell.length_b   1.000
_cell.length_c   1.000
_cell.angle_alpha   90.00
_cell.angle_beta   90.00
_cell.angle_gamma   90.00
#
_symmetry.space_group_name_H-M   'P 1'
#
loop_
_entity.id
_entity.type
_entity.pdbx_description
1 polymer ?
#
loop_
_entity_poly.entity_id
_entity_poly.type
_entity_poly.pdbx_seq_one_letter_code
_entity_poly.pdbx_strand_id
1 'polypeptide(L)'
;MEFPFDVDVLFGERITTVDQRLQPSGRKGSGLALTHRVDMQQQLTMIIDEMGKASAKAQNLPTPITSASRMQTNRHVLYILKDSEAKRTGKGVIIGFLKVGYKKLFVLDRQGAHNEVEPLCVLDFYIHESLQRHGYGKELFHYMLQRERVEPYQLAVDRPSEKLLCFLRKHYNLSDTIPQVSHLLQNKASSHLI
;
A
#
# COMPACT_ATOMS: atom_id res chain seq x y z
N MET A 1 0.07 -4.78 -14.76
CA MET A 1 -0.69 -3.78 -15.51
C MET A 1 0.25 -2.95 -16.35
N GLU A 2 -0.02 -2.87 -17.66
CA GLU A 2 0.73 -2.05 -18.61
C GLU A 2 0.10 -0.66 -18.73
N PHE A 3 0.91 0.31 -19.13
CA PHE A 3 0.51 1.71 -19.31
C PHE A 3 1.00 2.24 -20.67
N PRO A 4 0.38 3.30 -21.23
CA PRO A 4 0.75 3.82 -22.56
C PRO A 4 2.11 4.55 -22.59
N PHE A 5 2.90 4.50 -21.52
CA PHE A 5 4.18 5.16 -21.34
C PHE A 5 5.18 4.22 -20.66
N ASP A 6 6.45 4.61 -20.66
CA ASP A 6 7.55 3.83 -20.07
C ASP A 6 7.58 3.99 -18.53
N VAL A 7 7.09 2.95 -17.85
CA VAL A 7 7.04 2.82 -16.39
C VAL A 7 8.46 2.71 -15.80
N ASP A 8 9.42 2.15 -16.53
CA ASP A 8 10.80 2.05 -16.08
C ASP A 8 11.49 3.41 -16.06
N VAL A 9 11.15 4.29 -17.01
CA VAL A 9 11.58 5.69 -16.98
C VAL A 9 10.92 6.43 -15.83
N LEU A 10 9.67 6.14 -15.47
CA LEU A 10 8.99 6.83 -14.37
C LEU A 10 9.54 6.43 -12.98
N PHE A 11 9.77 5.13 -12.78
CA PHE A 11 10.23 4.54 -11.51
C PHE A 11 11.67 4.06 -11.61
N GLY A 12 12.59 4.70 -10.90
CA GLY A 12 14.00 4.28 -10.88
C GLY A 12 14.24 2.96 -10.14
N GLU A 13 13.42 2.68 -9.13
CA GLU A 13 13.57 1.52 -8.25
C GLU A 13 12.47 0.49 -8.48
N ARG A 14 12.76 -0.77 -8.15
CA ARG A 14 11.79 -1.88 -8.22
C ARG A 14 10.56 -1.63 -7.34
N ILE A 15 10.78 -1.13 -6.12
CA ILE A 15 9.72 -0.66 -5.23
C ILE A 15 9.89 0.85 -5.06
N THR A 16 8.90 1.60 -5.52
CA THR A 16 8.91 3.06 -5.37
C THR A 16 7.89 3.50 -4.32
N THR A 17 8.33 4.39 -3.44
CA THR A 17 7.48 5.03 -2.44
C THR A 17 6.97 6.37 -2.97
N VAL A 18 5.66 6.62 -2.81
CA VAL A 18 4.97 7.84 -3.23
C VAL A 18 4.11 8.34 -2.07
N ASP A 19 4.24 9.63 -1.74
CA ASP A 19 3.47 10.28 -0.68
C ASP A 19 2.44 11.28 -1.27
N GLN A 20 1.86 12.11 -0.41
CA GLN A 20 0.90 13.15 -0.78
C GLN A 20 1.40 14.16 -1.82
N ARG A 21 2.72 14.26 -2.06
CA ARG A 21 3.30 15.15 -3.09
C ARG A 21 3.21 14.55 -4.49
N LEU A 22 2.81 13.29 -4.61
CA LEU A 22 2.79 12.53 -5.87
C LEU A 22 4.15 12.56 -6.57
N GLN A 23 5.22 12.33 -5.81
CA GLN A 23 6.59 12.27 -6.32
C GLN A 23 7.23 10.92 -5.95
N PRO A 24 7.84 10.22 -6.91
CA PRO A 24 8.69 9.05 -6.66
C PRO A 24 9.84 9.38 -5.69
N SER A 25 9.98 8.59 -4.63
CA SER A 25 11.11 8.68 -3.70
C SER A 25 12.44 8.35 -4.40
N GLY A 26 13.52 9.04 -4.03
CA GLY A 26 14.88 8.74 -4.52
C GLY A 26 15.29 9.45 -5.82
N ARG A 27 14.37 10.11 -6.54
CA ARG A 27 14.72 10.90 -7.72
C ARG A 27 15.02 12.35 -7.35
N LYS A 28 16.29 12.76 -7.47
CA LYS A 28 16.67 14.17 -7.38
C LYS A 28 16.13 14.89 -8.61
N GLY A 29 14.99 15.57 -8.47
CA GLY A 29 14.38 16.35 -9.55
C GLY A 29 15.21 17.57 -10.00
N SER A 30 16.37 17.82 -9.39
CA SER A 30 17.28 18.93 -9.73
C SER A 30 17.89 18.72 -11.13
N GLY A 31 17.20 19.20 -12.17
CA GLY A 31 17.70 19.19 -13.56
C GLY A 31 16.65 18.91 -14.63
N LEU A 32 15.46 18.41 -14.29
CA LEU A 32 14.39 18.16 -15.27
C LEU A 32 13.58 19.42 -15.56
N ALA A 33 13.30 19.68 -16.84
CA ALA A 33 12.43 20.75 -17.29
C ALA A 33 11.03 20.65 -16.64
N LEU A 34 10.38 21.81 -16.41
CA LEU A 34 9.07 21.88 -15.76
C LEU A 34 8.01 21.04 -16.47
N THR A 35 8.00 21.05 -17.81
CA THR A 35 7.09 20.24 -18.64
C THR A 35 7.22 18.75 -18.34
N HIS A 36 8.44 18.23 -18.33
CA HIS A 36 8.71 16.83 -18.03
C HIS A 36 8.28 16.43 -16.61
N ARG A 37 8.30 17.36 -15.64
CA ARG A 37 7.78 17.09 -14.28
C ARG A 37 6.26 16.96 -14.27
N VAL A 38 5.56 17.83 -15.00
CA VAL A 38 4.10 17.79 -15.14
C VAL A 38 3.67 16.48 -15.80
N ASP A 39 4.34 16.08 -16.88
CA ASP A 39 4.04 14.83 -17.59
C ASP A 39 4.21 13.61 -16.68
N MET A 40 5.33 13.52 -15.94
CA MET A 40 5.56 12.42 -14.99
C MET A 40 4.51 12.37 -13.87
N GLN A 41 4.08 13.53 -13.37
CA GLN A 41 3.05 13.58 -12.33
C GLN A 41 1.69 13.10 -12.86
N GLN A 42 1.34 13.46 -14.11
CA GLN A 42 0.14 12.95 -14.78
C GLN A 42 0.21 11.43 -15.01
N GLN A 43 1.36 10.92 -15.45
CA GLN A 43 1.59 9.48 -15.62
C GLN A 43 1.44 8.72 -14.28
N LEU A 44 2.02 9.26 -13.20
CA LEU A 44 1.88 8.68 -11.87
C LEU A 44 0.44 8.71 -11.38
N THR A 45 -0.28 9.79 -11.66
CA THR A 45 -1.71 9.93 -11.33
C THR A 45 -2.52 8.83 -12.03
N MET A 46 -2.28 8.61 -13.32
CA MET A 46 -2.92 7.53 -14.08
C MET A 46 -2.63 6.16 -13.47
N ILE A 47 -1.38 5.88 -13.09
CA ILE A 47 -1.02 4.61 -12.44
C ILE A 47 -1.80 4.41 -11.14
N ILE A 48 -1.82 5.42 -10.26
CA ILE A 48 -2.48 5.32 -8.96
C ILE A 48 -4.00 5.10 -9.15
N ASP A 49 -4.61 5.84 -10.08
CA ASP A 49 -6.05 5.75 -10.31
C ASP A 49 -6.46 4.40 -10.93
N GLU A 50 -5.73 3.91 -11.93
CA GLU A 50 -6.03 2.62 -12.56
C GLU A 50 -5.75 1.44 -11.61
N MET A 51 -4.66 1.48 -10.86
CA MET A 51 -4.37 0.46 -9.86
C MET A 51 -5.40 0.49 -8.72
N GLY A 52 -5.84 1.69 -8.30
CA GLY A 52 -6.90 1.86 -7.32
C GLY A 52 -8.24 1.29 -7.78
N LYS A 53 -8.62 1.50 -9.05
CA LYS A 53 -9.80 0.87 -9.67
C LYS A 53 -9.68 -0.66 -9.72
N ALA A 54 -8.51 -1.18 -10.09
CA ALA A 54 -8.27 -2.61 -10.13
C ALA A 54 -8.37 -3.24 -8.73
N SER A 55 -7.79 -2.60 -7.71
CA SER A 55 -7.94 -3.03 -6.32
C SER A 55 -9.41 -3.05 -5.87
N ALA A 56 -10.16 -2.00 -6.18
CA ALA A 56 -11.59 -1.90 -5.86
C ALA A 56 -12.39 -3.04 -6.49
N LYS A 57 -12.14 -3.32 -7.77
CA LYS A 57 -12.77 -4.43 -8.49
C LYS A 57 -12.43 -5.78 -7.85
N ALA A 58 -11.16 -6.02 -7.51
CA ALA A 58 -10.72 -7.27 -6.88
C ALA A 58 -11.30 -7.49 -5.47
N GLN A 59 -11.68 -6.41 -4.78
CA GLN A 59 -12.29 -6.41 -3.46
C GLN A 59 -13.82 -6.28 -3.50
N ASN A 60 -14.44 -6.19 -4.69
CA ASN A 60 -15.87 -5.93 -4.89
C ASN A 60 -16.36 -4.65 -4.19
N LEU A 61 -15.54 -3.59 -4.21
CA LEU A 61 -15.90 -2.28 -3.66
C LEU A 61 -16.66 -1.44 -4.70
N PRO A 62 -17.67 -0.66 -4.30
CA PRO A 62 -18.45 0.17 -5.24
C PRO A 62 -17.63 1.34 -5.81
N THR A 63 -16.62 1.81 -5.07
CA THR A 63 -15.73 2.89 -5.51
C THR A 63 -14.29 2.64 -5.04
N PRO A 64 -13.29 3.18 -5.74
CA PRO A 64 -11.90 3.10 -5.32
C PRO A 64 -11.62 3.83 -4.00
N ILE A 65 -10.96 3.12 -3.09
CA ILE A 65 -10.45 3.68 -1.82
C ILE A 65 -9.04 4.25 -1.97
N THR A 66 -8.39 4.04 -3.11
CA THR A 66 -7.09 4.58 -3.49
C THR A 66 -7.22 5.34 -4.81
N SER A 67 -6.78 6.59 -4.83
CA SER A 67 -6.71 7.46 -6.01
C SER A 67 -5.68 8.56 -5.77
N ALA A 68 -5.19 9.20 -6.83
CA ALA A 68 -4.23 10.30 -6.72
C ALA A 68 -4.81 11.46 -5.88
N SER A 69 -6.08 11.80 -6.10
CA SER A 69 -6.79 12.82 -5.32
C SER A 69 -6.86 12.48 -3.82
N ARG A 70 -7.15 11.21 -3.47
CA ARG A 70 -7.15 10.76 -2.07
C ARG A 70 -5.75 10.78 -1.46
N MET A 71 -4.72 10.43 -2.23
CA MET A 71 -3.32 10.52 -1.79
C MET A 71 -2.90 11.97 -1.49
N GLN A 72 -3.31 12.95 -2.29
CA GLN A 72 -2.95 14.36 -2.05
C GLN A 72 -3.66 14.98 -0.84
N THR A 73 -4.85 14.48 -0.49
CA THR A 73 -5.66 15.00 0.61
C THR A 73 -5.43 14.25 1.94
N ASN A 74 -4.66 13.17 1.93
CA ASN A 74 -4.38 12.36 3.10
C ASN A 74 -2.88 12.15 3.28
N ARG A 75 -2.42 12.03 4.53
CA ARG A 75 -1.04 11.64 4.85
C ARG A 75 -0.87 10.13 4.70
N HIS A 76 -1.04 9.64 3.48
CA HIS A 76 -0.85 8.23 3.12
C HIS A 76 0.48 8.06 2.38
N VAL A 77 1.01 6.85 2.48
CA VAL A 77 2.21 6.42 1.76
C VAL A 77 1.83 5.22 0.91
N LEU A 78 2.22 5.27 -0.36
CA LEU A 78 1.98 4.23 -1.34
C LEU A 78 3.30 3.59 -1.75
N TYR A 79 3.40 2.27 -1.59
CA TYR A 79 4.51 1.46 -2.06
C TYR A 79 4.08 0.78 -3.36
N ILE A 80 4.68 1.13 -4.49
CA ILE A 80 4.34 0.60 -5.81
C ILE A 80 5.45 -0.37 -6.24
N LEU A 81 5.07 -1.60 -6.58
CA LEU A 81 5.98 -2.62 -7.10
C LEU A 81 5.87 -2.70 -8.61
N LYS A 82 6.99 -2.56 -9.31
CA LYS A 82 7.12 -2.83 -10.74
C LYS A 82 7.92 -4.10 -11.01
N ASP A 83 7.64 -4.71 -12.16
CA ASP A 83 8.49 -5.75 -12.70
C ASP A 83 9.76 -5.12 -13.30
N SER A 84 10.93 -5.56 -12.85
CA SER A 84 12.23 -5.09 -13.34
C SER A 84 12.82 -6.04 -14.39
N GLU A 85 12.24 -7.22 -14.57
CA GLU A 85 12.71 -8.26 -15.49
C GLU A 85 11.90 -8.31 -16.80
N ALA A 86 10.77 -7.61 -16.86
CA ALA A 86 9.93 -7.45 -18.05
C ALA A 86 10.57 -6.58 -19.15
N LYS A 87 11.84 -6.84 -19.50
CA LYS A 87 12.50 -6.24 -20.67
C LYS A 87 11.86 -6.64 -22.01
N ARG A 88 10.91 -7.60 -22.00
CA ARG A 88 10.25 -8.10 -23.23
C ARG A 88 9.30 -7.08 -23.87
N THR A 89 8.69 -6.17 -23.12
CA THR A 89 7.76 -5.15 -23.63
C THR A 89 8.40 -3.77 -23.77
N GLY A 90 9.58 -3.58 -23.17
CA GLY A 90 10.36 -2.34 -23.23
C GLY A 90 9.78 -1.15 -22.46
N LYS A 91 8.64 -1.30 -21.77
CA LYS A 91 7.93 -0.20 -21.07
C LYS A 91 7.68 -0.44 -19.58
N GLY A 92 8.15 -1.56 -19.02
CA GLY A 92 7.89 -1.95 -17.63
C GLY A 92 6.42 -2.32 -17.36
N VAL A 93 6.17 -3.01 -16.24
CA VAL A 93 4.83 -3.44 -15.83
C VAL A 93 4.64 -3.17 -14.34
N ILE A 94 3.50 -2.60 -13.94
CA ILE A 94 3.15 -2.49 -12.52
C ILE A 94 2.57 -3.82 -12.02
N ILE A 95 3.18 -4.37 -10.99
CA ILE A 95 2.75 -5.63 -10.36
C ILE A 95 1.64 -5.39 -9.34
N GLY A 96 1.77 -4.34 -8.52
CA GLY A 96 0.87 -4.11 -7.40
C GLY A 96 1.27 -2.91 -6.56
N PHE A 97 0.51 -2.66 -5.50
CA PHE A 97 0.81 -1.63 -4.52
C PHE A 97 0.35 -2.01 -3.10
N LEU A 98 0.90 -1.31 -2.12
CA LEU A 98 0.50 -1.34 -0.71
C LEU A 98 0.39 0.10 -0.21
N LYS A 99 -0.78 0.48 0.31
CA LYS A 99 -1.06 1.80 0.88
C LYS A 99 -1.15 1.71 2.39
N VAL A 100 -0.42 2.59 3.07
CA VAL A 100 -0.45 2.72 4.54
C VAL A 100 -0.67 4.15 4.98
N GLY A 101 -1.06 4.34 6.24
CA GLY A 101 -1.12 5.66 6.86
C GLY A 101 -1.56 5.59 8.30
N TYR A 102 -1.11 6.56 9.10
CA TYR A 102 -1.52 6.67 10.50
C TYR A 102 -2.98 7.08 10.61
N LYS A 103 -3.70 6.46 11.54
CA LYS A 103 -5.12 6.76 11.82
C LYS A 103 -5.35 6.79 13.30
N LYS A 104 -6.06 7.81 13.77
CA LYS A 104 -6.61 7.85 15.13
C LYS A 104 -7.78 6.88 15.23
N LEU A 105 -7.66 5.93 16.14
CA LEU A 105 -8.60 4.83 16.35
C LEU A 105 -8.97 4.74 17.83
N PHE A 106 -10.23 4.43 18.10
CA PHE A 106 -10.65 3.95 19.41
C PHE A 106 -10.66 2.42 19.36
N VAL A 107 -9.77 1.81 20.13
CA VAL A 107 -9.60 0.35 20.15
C VAL A 107 -9.97 -0.23 21.50
N LEU A 108 -10.59 -1.40 21.47
CA LEU A 108 -10.92 -2.19 22.64
C LEU A 108 -9.70 -3.02 23.04
N ASP A 109 -9.30 -2.91 24.31
CA ASP A 109 -8.28 -3.78 24.89
C ASP A 109 -8.85 -5.13 25.36
N ARG A 110 -8.02 -5.95 26.03
CA ARG A 110 -8.42 -7.27 26.52
C ARG A 110 -9.37 -7.20 27.72
N GLN A 111 -9.40 -6.07 28.42
CA GLN A 111 -10.23 -5.80 29.58
C GLN A 111 -11.57 -5.18 29.17
N GLY A 112 -11.75 -4.87 27.88
CA GLY A 112 -12.96 -4.25 27.36
C GLY A 112 -12.97 -2.73 27.51
N ALA A 113 -11.84 -2.09 27.83
CA ALA A 113 -11.75 -0.64 27.86
C ALA A 113 -11.41 -0.07 26.48
N HIS A 114 -11.92 1.12 26.21
CA HIS A 114 -11.67 1.86 24.97
C HIS A 114 -10.47 2.78 25.15
N ASN A 115 -9.49 2.64 24.26
CA ASN A 115 -8.27 3.44 24.27
C ASN A 115 -8.11 4.17 22.93
N GLU A 116 -7.75 5.45 22.98
CA GLU A 116 -7.38 6.21 21.78
C GLU A 116 -5.93 5.94 21.43
N VAL A 117 -5.69 5.48 20.19
CA VAL A 117 -4.36 5.16 19.66
C VAL A 117 -4.22 5.69 18.25
N GLU A 118 -2.99 5.92 17.79
CA GLU A 118 -2.69 6.33 16.42
C GLU A 118 -1.68 5.37 15.76
N PRO A 119 -2.07 4.11 15.45
CA PRO A 119 -1.17 3.14 14.83
C PRO A 119 -1.01 3.41 13.33
N LEU A 120 0.03 2.81 12.75
CA LEU A 120 0.15 2.70 11.30
C LEU A 120 -0.86 1.65 10.80
N CYS A 121 -1.69 2.05 9.84
CA CYS A 121 -2.70 1.17 9.26
C CYS A 121 -2.32 0.71 7.86
N VAL A 122 -2.59 -0.56 7.55
CA VAL A 122 -2.73 -1.04 6.17
C VAL A 122 -4.11 -0.65 5.67
N LEU A 123 -4.15 0.19 4.63
CA LEU A 123 -5.36 0.85 4.15
C LEU A 123 -5.86 0.33 2.80
N ASP A 124 -4.97 -0.22 1.98
CA ASP A 124 -5.30 -0.89 0.72
C ASP A 124 -4.09 -1.72 0.28
N PHE A 125 -4.32 -2.91 -0.28
CA PHE A 125 -3.25 -3.81 -0.69
C PHE A 125 -3.67 -4.70 -1.85
N TYR A 126 -2.96 -4.57 -2.96
CA TYR A 126 -3.35 -5.23 -4.19
C TYR A 126 -2.13 -5.67 -5.01
N ILE A 127 -2.19 -6.93 -5.45
CA ILE A 127 -1.30 -7.51 -6.45
C ILE A 127 -2.18 -7.95 -7.62
N HIS A 128 -1.76 -7.61 -8.84
CA HIS A 128 -2.46 -7.97 -10.06
C HIS A 128 -2.77 -9.47 -10.10
N GLU A 129 -3.97 -9.85 -10.54
CA GLU A 129 -4.54 -11.19 -10.38
C GLU A 129 -3.64 -12.27 -10.99
N SER A 130 -3.10 -12.02 -12.18
CA SER A 130 -2.19 -12.95 -12.88
C SER A 130 -0.86 -13.18 -12.16
N LEU A 131 -0.50 -12.34 -11.19
CA LEU A 131 0.77 -12.37 -10.46
C LEU A 131 0.57 -12.67 -8.96
N GLN A 132 -0.67 -12.94 -8.51
CA GLN A 132 -0.93 -13.34 -7.13
C GLN A 132 -0.25 -14.69 -6.82
N ARG A 133 0.12 -14.90 -5.55
CA ARG A 133 0.78 -16.13 -5.04
C ARG A 133 2.20 -16.42 -5.55
N HIS A 134 2.86 -15.45 -6.19
CA HIS A 134 4.27 -15.54 -6.63
C HIS A 134 5.28 -14.89 -5.66
N GLY A 135 4.85 -14.50 -4.46
CA GLY A 135 5.73 -13.89 -3.44
C GLY A 135 5.79 -12.35 -3.46
N TYR A 136 5.31 -11.70 -4.52
CA TYR A 136 5.32 -10.22 -4.63
C TYR A 136 4.61 -9.48 -3.50
N GLY A 137 3.51 -10.04 -2.98
CA GLY A 137 2.86 -9.47 -1.81
C GLY A 137 3.75 -9.46 -0.57
N LYS A 138 4.53 -10.54 -0.36
CA LYS A 138 5.47 -10.64 0.77
C LYS A 138 6.62 -9.66 0.59
N GLU A 139 7.16 -9.57 -0.62
CA GLU A 139 8.23 -8.62 -0.98
C GLU A 139 7.82 -7.18 -0.63
N LEU A 140 6.65 -6.75 -1.11
CA LEU A 140 6.16 -5.39 -0.92
C LEU A 140 5.85 -5.09 0.55
N PHE A 141 5.24 -6.04 1.26
CA PHE A 141 4.92 -5.88 2.67
C PHE A 141 6.18 -5.83 3.55
N HIS A 142 7.18 -6.67 3.27
CA HIS A 142 8.44 -6.67 4.00
C HIS A 142 9.21 -5.36 3.81
N TYR A 143 9.26 -4.85 2.56
CA TYR A 143 9.86 -3.56 2.28
C TYR A 143 9.17 -2.41 3.05
N MET A 144 7.83 -2.42 3.11
CA MET A 144 7.08 -1.44 3.89
C MET A 144 7.43 -1.51 5.38
N LEU A 145 7.46 -2.71 5.99
CA LEU A 145 7.84 -2.86 7.40
C LEU A 145 9.22 -2.27 7.72
N GLN A 146 10.21 -2.51 6.84
CA GLN A 146 11.56 -1.98 7.00
C GLN A 146 11.60 -0.44 6.87
N ARG A 147 10.87 0.10 5.90
CA ARG A 147 10.80 1.55 5.65
C ARG A 147 10.11 2.30 6.78
N GLU A 148 9.01 1.75 7.28
CA GLU A 148 8.20 2.33 8.35
C GLU A 148 8.76 2.01 9.76
N ARG A 149 9.71 1.07 9.84
CA ARG A 149 10.36 0.62 11.10
C ARG A 149 9.35 0.13 12.13
N VAL A 150 8.39 -0.68 11.68
CA VAL A 150 7.36 -1.27 12.52
C VAL A 150 7.39 -2.79 12.42
N GLU A 151 7.01 -3.44 13.50
CA GLU A 151 6.77 -4.87 13.52
C GLU A 151 5.34 -5.19 13.03
N PRO A 152 5.12 -6.36 12.40
CA PRO A 152 3.82 -6.71 11.83
C PRO A 152 2.66 -6.65 12.83
N TYR A 153 2.90 -7.02 14.09
CA TYR A 153 1.85 -7.02 15.11
C TYR A 153 1.35 -5.60 15.42
N GLN A 154 2.21 -4.57 15.30
CA GLN A 154 1.90 -3.18 15.61
C GLN A 154 0.95 -2.52 14.58
N LEU A 155 0.75 -3.17 13.43
CA LEU A 155 -0.15 -2.68 12.40
C LEU A 155 -1.61 -2.89 12.78
N ALA A 156 -2.44 -1.91 12.43
CA ALA A 156 -3.88 -2.11 12.31
C ALA A 156 -4.23 -2.35 10.83
N VAL A 157 -5.28 -3.13 10.57
CA VAL A 157 -5.71 -3.44 9.19
C VAL A 157 -7.17 -3.06 9.01
N ASP A 158 -7.47 -2.13 8.11
CA ASP A 158 -8.82 -1.67 7.82
C ASP A 158 -9.53 -2.63 6.86
N ARG A 159 -10.65 -3.22 7.30
CA ARG A 159 -11.51 -4.15 6.52
C ARG A 159 -10.71 -5.21 5.73
N PRO A 160 -9.91 -6.05 6.40
CA PRO A 160 -9.07 -7.02 5.71
C PRO A 160 -9.90 -8.04 4.94
N SER A 161 -9.52 -8.27 3.68
CA SER A 161 -10.03 -9.40 2.91
C SER A 161 -9.55 -10.74 3.50
N GLU A 162 -10.28 -11.81 3.22
CA GLU A 162 -9.88 -13.18 3.60
C GLU A 162 -8.49 -13.54 3.05
N LYS A 163 -8.16 -13.08 1.84
CA LYS A 163 -6.82 -13.25 1.24
C LYS A 163 -5.74 -12.59 2.09
N LEU A 164 -5.98 -11.36 2.57
CA LEU A 164 -5.05 -10.63 3.43
C LEU A 164 -4.92 -11.31 4.81
N LEU A 165 -6.02 -11.77 5.40
CA LEU A 165 -5.98 -12.55 6.63
C LEU A 165 -5.10 -13.81 6.53
N CYS A 166 -5.30 -14.60 5.48
CA CYS A 166 -4.48 -15.79 5.22
C CYS A 166 -3.02 -15.42 4.97
N PHE A 167 -2.74 -14.32 4.26
CA PHE A 167 -1.39 -13.81 4.04
C PHE A 167 -0.69 -13.43 5.34
N LEU A 168 -1.34 -12.67 6.22
CA LEU A 168 -0.79 -12.24 7.51
C LEU A 168 -0.52 -13.41 8.44
N ARG A 169 -1.44 -14.39 8.50
CA ARG A 169 -1.25 -15.64 9.25
C ARG A 169 -0.05 -16.41 8.74
N LYS A 170 0.06 -16.61 7.42
CA LYS A 170 1.13 -17.42 6.80
C LYS A 170 2.51 -16.81 6.97
N HIS A 171 2.64 -15.48 6.83
CA HIS A 171 3.94 -14.83 6.73
C HIS A 171 4.41 -14.15 8.01
N TYR A 172 3.49 -13.82 8.92
CA TYR A 172 3.79 -13.05 10.13
C TYR A 172 3.16 -13.64 11.40
N ASN A 173 2.59 -14.85 11.32
CA ASN A 173 1.94 -15.54 12.45
C ASN A 173 0.86 -14.70 13.16
N LEU A 174 0.20 -13.79 12.43
CA LEU A 174 -0.88 -12.96 12.98
C LEU A 174 -2.21 -13.71 12.87
N SER A 175 -2.44 -14.65 13.80
CA SER A 175 -3.71 -15.41 13.89
C SER A 175 -4.66 -14.89 14.97
N ASP A 176 -4.13 -14.24 15.99
CA ASP A 176 -4.88 -13.86 17.19
C ASP A 176 -5.27 -12.39 17.15
N THR A 177 -6.56 -12.14 16.88
CA THR A 177 -7.12 -10.78 16.84
C THR A 177 -8.02 -10.51 18.04
N ILE A 178 -8.10 -9.24 18.42
CA ILE A 178 -9.16 -8.74 19.30
C ILE A 178 -10.27 -8.20 18.39
N PRO A 179 -11.48 -8.76 18.42
CA PRO A 179 -12.61 -8.20 17.68
C PRO A 179 -12.82 -6.73 18.07
N GLN A 180 -12.78 -5.83 17.10
CA GLN A 180 -13.03 -4.41 17.31
C GLN A 180 -14.46 -4.08 16.90
N VAL A 181 -15.04 -3.03 17.52
CA VAL A 181 -16.36 -2.49 17.12
C VAL A 181 -16.26 -1.83 15.73
N SER A 182 -15.08 -1.31 15.39
CA SER A 182 -14.73 -0.88 14.05
C SER A 182 -14.33 -2.08 13.17
N HIS A 183 -14.41 -1.96 11.84
CA HIS A 183 -14.01 -3.03 10.91
C HIS A 183 -12.48 -3.27 10.84
N LEU A 184 -11.76 -2.89 11.89
CA LEU A 184 -10.31 -2.95 12.00
C LEU A 184 -9.90 -4.24 12.70
N LEU A 185 -8.83 -4.87 12.21
CA LEU A 185 -8.16 -5.93 12.94
C LEU A 185 -6.92 -5.40 13.65
N GLN A 186 -6.82 -5.75 14.93
CA GLN A 186 -5.65 -5.50 15.77
C GLN A 186 -5.17 -6.82 16.37
N ASN A 187 -3.86 -7.05 16.34
CA ASN A 187 -3.26 -8.25 16.91
C ASN A 187 -3.23 -8.16 18.45
N LYS A 188 -3.49 -9.28 19.14
CA LYS A 188 -3.42 -9.35 20.62
C LYS A 188 -2.07 -8.93 21.18
N ALA A 189 -0.95 -9.18 20.50
CA ALA A 189 0.37 -8.77 20.99
C ALA A 189 0.50 -7.24 21.12
N SER A 190 -0.27 -6.47 20.35
CA SER A 190 -0.28 -5.00 20.40
C SER A 190 -1.07 -4.43 21.56
N SER A 191 -1.90 -5.22 22.25
CA SER A 191 -2.62 -4.74 23.42
C SER A 191 -1.72 -4.49 24.62
N HIS A 192 -0.46 -4.95 24.60
CA HIS A 192 0.53 -4.65 25.64
C HIS A 192 1.20 -3.27 25.45
N LEU A 193 0.95 -2.63 24.30
CA LEU A 193 1.45 -1.29 23.98
C LEU A 193 0.42 -0.19 24.29
N ILE A 194 -0.74 -0.58 24.84
CA ILE A 194 -1.85 0.28 25.22
C ILE A 194 -2.00 0.19 26.74
#